data_AF-A0A7Y0SJV8-F1
#
_entry.id   AF-A0A7Y0SJV8-F1
#
_cell.length_a   1.000
_cell.length_b   1.000
_cell.length_c   1.000
_cell.angle_alpha   90.00
_cell.angle_beta   90.00
_cell.angle_gamma   90.00
#
_symmetry.space_group_name_H-M   'P 1'
#
loop_
_entity.id
_entity.type
_entity.pdbx_description
1 polymer ?
#
loop_
_entity_poly.entity_id
_entity_poly.type
_entity_poly.pdbx_seq_one_letter_code
_entity_poly.pdbx_strand_id
1 'polypeptide(L)'
;MSVQNYRFQAVKNFADMMLYILISFVLCLFTFFPGILSNSPVLGKLFEVYQGLEIHHWVEIILFIGFVMLAVVSALLMVNNILIHKSTRQG
;
A
#
# COMPACT_ATOMS: atom_id res chain seq x y z
N MET A 1 -11.04 11.17 -23.96
CA MET A 1 -11.41 10.57 -22.66
C MET A 1 -12.55 11.38 -22.05
N SER A 2 -13.68 10.78 -21.66
CA SER A 2 -14.81 11.55 -21.09
C SER A 2 -14.46 12.11 -19.71
N VAL A 3 -15.09 13.24 -19.34
CA VAL A 3 -14.92 13.90 -18.02
C VAL A 3 -15.23 12.93 -16.87
N GLN A 4 -16.23 12.07 -17.03
CA GLN A 4 -16.57 11.06 -16.02
C GLN A 4 -15.50 9.96 -15.90
N ASN A 5 -14.87 9.55 -17.01
CA ASN A 5 -13.87 8.49 -17.00
C ASN A 5 -12.57 8.92 -16.27
N TYR A 6 -12.09 10.16 -16.45
CA TYR A 6 -10.88 10.62 -15.72
C TYR A 6 -11.14 10.70 -14.20
N ARG A 7 -12.30 11.23 -13.79
CA ARG A 7 -12.64 11.38 -12.36
C ARG A 7 -12.70 10.02 -11.68
N PHE A 8 -13.36 9.07 -12.32
CA PHE A 8 -13.46 7.71 -11.80
C PHE A 8 -12.09 7.05 -11.66
N GLN A 9 -11.23 7.15 -12.69
CA GLN A 9 -9.89 6.57 -12.62
C GLN A 9 -8.97 7.27 -11.61
N ALA A 10 -9.08 8.59 -11.46
CA ALA A 10 -8.31 9.33 -10.46
C ALA A 10 -8.71 8.92 -9.03
N VAL A 11 -10.02 8.79 -8.75
CA VAL A 11 -10.52 8.33 -7.45
C VAL A 11 -10.12 6.89 -7.17
N LYS A 12 -10.20 6.01 -8.17
CA LYS A 12 -9.75 4.63 -8.04
C LYS A 12 -8.26 4.56 -7.68
N ASN A 13 -7.41 5.24 -8.44
CA ASN A 13 -5.96 5.24 -8.18
C ASN A 13 -5.64 5.84 -6.80
N PHE A 14 -6.39 6.85 -6.35
CA PHE A 14 -6.25 7.38 -4.99
C PHE A 14 -6.64 6.35 -3.92
N ALA A 15 -7.75 5.63 -4.10
CA ALA A 15 -8.17 4.59 -3.18
C ALA A 15 -7.16 3.43 -3.13
N ASP A 16 -6.65 2.99 -4.28
CA ASP A 16 -5.62 1.96 -4.39
C ASP A 16 -4.33 2.42 -3.68
N MET A 17 -3.89 3.67 -3.88
CA MET A 17 -2.75 4.25 -3.18
C MET A 17 -2.94 4.22 -1.65
N MET A 18 -4.10 4.67 -1.15
CA MET A 18 -4.39 4.67 0.29
C MET A 18 -4.40 3.26 0.87
N LEU A 19 -4.97 2.29 0.14
CA LEU A 19 -4.98 0.89 0.55
C LEU A 19 -3.55 0.33 0.64
N TYR A 20 -2.71 0.58 -0.36
CA TYR A 20 -1.32 0.11 -0.37
C TYR A 20 -0.48 0.76 0.72
N ILE A 21 -0.69 2.05 1.02
CA ILE A 21 -0.06 2.73 2.17
C ILE A 21 -0.48 2.07 3.48
N LEU A 22 -1.77 1.78 3.66
CA LEU A 22 -2.28 1.13 4.87
C LEU A 22 -1.67 -0.26 5.06
N ILE A 23 -1.63 -1.07 3.99
CA ILE A 23 -1.00 -2.40 4.03
C ILE A 23 0.49 -2.28 4.35
N SER A 24 1.20 -1.34 3.72
CA SER A 24 2.62 -1.09 3.99
C SER A 24 2.85 -0.68 5.44
N PHE A 25 1.97 0.16 6.00
CA PHE A 25 2.07 0.57 7.39
C PHE A 25 1.88 -0.61 8.35
N VAL A 26 0.89 -1.48 8.08
CA VAL A 26 0.68 -2.70 8.86
C VAL A 26 1.92 -3.61 8.80
N LEU A 27 2.43 -3.90 7.59
CA LEU A 27 3.66 -4.71 7.42
C LEU A 27 4.86 -4.10 8.15
N CYS A 28 5.02 -2.78 8.10
CA CYS A 28 6.08 -2.07 8.82
C CYS A 28 6.01 -2.30 10.34
N LEU A 29 4.79 -2.27 10.92
CA LEU A 29 4.60 -2.54 12.34
C LEU A 29 4.96 -3.99 12.71
N PHE A 30 4.59 -4.97 11.88
CA PHE A 30 4.93 -6.37 12.09
C PHE A 30 6.45 -6.63 12.00
N THR A 31 7.11 -6.07 11.00
CA THR A 31 8.53 -6.33 10.73
C THR A 31 9.48 -5.54 11.63
N PHE A 32 9.20 -4.25 11.86
CA PHE A 32 10.15 -3.34 12.55
C PHE A 32 9.77 -3.03 13.99
N PHE A 33 8.51 -3.26 14.39
CA PHE A 33 8.02 -2.96 15.75
C PHE A 33 7.31 -4.15 16.41
N PRO A 34 7.93 -5.35 16.45
CA PRO A 34 7.29 -6.55 16.99
C PRO A 34 6.92 -6.42 18.48
N GLY A 35 7.66 -5.61 19.24
CA GLY A 35 7.40 -5.35 20.65
C GLY A 35 6.08 -4.60 20.94
N ILE A 36 5.50 -3.93 19.94
CA ILE A 36 4.17 -3.30 20.09
C ILE A 36 3.07 -4.38 20.02
N LEU A 37 3.28 -5.42 19.20
CA LEU A 37 2.34 -6.53 19.01
C LEU A 37 2.37 -7.53 20.18
N SER A 38 3.53 -7.73 20.80
CA SER A 38 3.70 -8.64 21.95
C SER A 38 2.98 -8.19 23.22
N ASN A 39 2.60 -6.91 23.32
CA ASN A 39 1.85 -6.38 24.47
C ASN A 39 0.37 -6.75 24.46
N SER A 40 -0.14 -7.30 23.35
CA SER A 40 -1.51 -7.81 23.27
C SER A 40 -1.53 -9.33 23.45
N PRO A 41 -2.33 -9.89 24.38
CA PRO A 41 -2.34 -11.32 24.66
C PRO A 41 -2.84 -12.19 23.49
N VAL A 42 -3.62 -11.63 22.57
CA VAL A 42 -4.10 -12.34 21.37
C VAL A 42 -3.10 -12.23 20.22
N LEU A 43 -2.58 -11.03 19.97
CA LEU A 43 -1.61 -10.79 18.88
C LEU A 43 -0.24 -11.38 19.21
N GLY A 44 0.17 -11.41 20.48
CA GLY A 44 1.42 -12.01 20.93
C GLY A 44 1.51 -13.51 20.63
N LYS A 45 0.46 -14.29 20.89
CA LYS A 45 0.43 -15.73 20.57
C LYS A 45 0.50 -16.00 19.07
N LEU A 46 -0.21 -15.21 18.27
CA LEU A 46 -0.14 -15.31 16.81
C LEU A 46 1.25 -14.95 16.29
N PHE A 47 1.88 -13.95 16.89
CA PHE A 47 3.23 -13.51 16.55
C PHE A 47 4.30 -14.54 16.91
N GLU A 48 4.19 -15.23 18.05
CA GLU A 48 5.10 -16.33 18.42
C GLU A 48 5.01 -17.52 17.45
N VAL A 49 3.79 -17.94 17.11
CA VAL A 49 3.55 -19.02 16.12
C VAL A 49 4.09 -18.61 14.76
N TYR A 50 3.89 -17.35 14.39
CA TYR A 50 4.44 -16.78 13.17
C TYR A 50 5.96 -16.85 13.23
N GLN A 51 6.66 -16.21 14.18
CA GLN A 51 8.12 -16.25 14.27
C GLN A 51 8.75 -17.66 14.23
N GLY A 52 8.06 -18.69 14.73
CA GLY A 52 8.51 -20.08 14.68
C GLY A 52 8.64 -20.69 13.27
N LEU A 53 8.09 -20.07 12.23
CA LEU A 53 8.14 -20.56 10.83
C LEU A 53 9.46 -20.19 10.08
N GLU A 54 10.48 -19.63 10.76
CA GLU A 54 11.86 -19.30 10.30
C GLU A 54 12.07 -18.41 9.04
N ILE A 55 11.05 -18.18 8.21
CA ILE A 55 11.16 -17.52 6.89
C ILE A 55 10.77 -16.01 6.92
N HIS A 56 10.40 -15.49 8.09
CA HIS A 56 9.54 -14.30 8.21
C HIS A 56 10.07 -12.99 7.67
N HIS A 57 11.24 -12.57 8.11
CA HIS A 57 11.62 -11.17 7.92
C HIS A 57 11.90 -10.80 6.46
N TRP A 58 12.44 -11.72 5.65
CA TRP A 58 12.72 -11.43 4.25
C TRP A 58 11.46 -11.30 3.41
N VAL A 59 10.46 -12.15 3.65
CA VAL A 59 9.18 -12.10 2.93
C VAL A 59 8.42 -10.82 3.27
N GLU A 60 8.38 -10.43 4.54
CA GLU A 60 7.71 -9.20 4.96
C GLU A 60 8.38 -7.95 4.38
N ILE A 61 9.71 -7.89 4.35
CA ILE A 61 10.46 -6.77 3.76
C ILE A 61 10.18 -6.66 2.26
N ILE A 62 10.17 -7.79 1.54
CA ILE A 62 9.86 -7.80 0.10
C ILE A 62 8.43 -7.33 -0.14
N LEU A 63 7.47 -7.81 0.64
CA LEU A 63 6.07 -7.38 0.55
C LEU A 63 5.93 -5.89 0.87
N PHE A 64 6.59 -5.40 1.92
CA PHE A 64 6.59 -3.99 2.30
C PHE A 64 7.08 -3.10 1.16
N ILE A 65 8.25 -3.40 0.59
CA ILE A 65 8.79 -2.66 -0.55
C ILE A 65 7.82 -2.74 -1.74
N GLY A 66 7.25 -3.92 -2.00
CA GLY A 66 6.28 -4.13 -3.07
C GLY A 66 5.04 -3.23 -2.95
N PHE A 67 4.43 -3.16 -1.76
CA PHE A 67 3.26 -2.31 -1.54
C PHE A 67 3.59 -0.81 -1.57
N VAL A 68 4.77 -0.41 -1.08
CA VAL A 68 5.24 0.98 -1.23
C VAL A 68 5.37 1.34 -2.71
N MET A 69 5.95 0.47 -3.53
CA MET A 69 6.07 0.68 -4.97
C MET A 69 4.71 0.75 -5.66
N LEU A 70 3.76 -0.11 -5.29
CA LEU A 70 2.39 -0.05 -5.80
C LEU A 70 1.68 1.25 -5.42
N ALA A 71 1.87 1.76 -4.20
CA ALA A 71 1.34 3.06 -3.80
C ALA A 71 1.90 4.20 -4.67
N VAL A 72 3.21 4.19 -4.93
CA VAL A 72 3.87 5.17 -5.80
C VAL A 72 3.33 5.08 -7.23
N VAL A 73 3.20 3.88 -7.79
CA VAL A 73 2.65 3.68 -9.14
C VAL A 73 1.21 4.20 -9.23
N SER A 74 0.37 3.90 -8.25
CA SER A 74 -1.00 4.42 -8.19
C SER A 74 -1.04 5.96 -8.12
N ALA A 75 -0.14 6.58 -7.34
CA ALA A 75 -0.01 8.04 -7.29
C ALA A 75 0.38 8.62 -8.66
N LEU A 76 1.36 8.01 -9.34
CA LEU A 76 1.79 8.44 -10.68
C LEU A 76 0.68 8.28 -11.72
N LEU A 77 -0.08 7.19 -11.68
CA LEU A 77 -1.23 6.98 -12.56
C LEU A 77 -2.33 8.01 -12.31
N MET A 78 -2.59 8.39 -11.06
CA MET A 78 -3.52 9.48 -10.73
C MET A 78 -3.07 10.81 -11.36
N VAL A 79 -1.78 11.17 -11.20
CA VAL A 79 -1.21 12.39 -11.79
C VAL A 79 -1.29 12.36 -13.32
N ASN A 80 -0.93 11.24 -13.95
CA ASN A 80 -1.01 11.08 -15.41
C ASN A 80 -2.44 11.23 -15.93
N ASN A 81 -3.42 10.63 -15.25
CA ASN A 81 -4.83 10.79 -15.62
C ASN A 81 -5.30 12.25 -15.57
N ILE A 82 -4.82 13.02 -14.60
CA ILE A 82 -5.11 14.46 -14.50
C ILE A 82 -4.43 15.23 -15.65
N LEU A 83 -3.17 14.93 -15.95
CA LEU A 83 -2.41 15.60 -17.03
C LEU A 83 -2.99 15.33 -18.41
N ILE A 84 -3.35 14.07 -18.72
CA ILE A 84 -3.99 13.69 -19.99
C ILE A 84 -5.34 14.40 -20.16
N HIS A 85 -6.12 14.51 -19.08
CA HIS A 85 -7.38 15.24 -19.16
C HIS A 85 -7.17 16.74 -19.45
N LYS A 86 -6.17 17.36 -18.81
CA LYS A 86 -5.82 18.76 -19.05
C LYS A 86 -5.34 18.99 -20.48
N SER A 87 -4.48 18.13 -21.02
CA SER A 87 -3.95 18.29 -22.39
C SER A 87 -5.04 18.11 -23.45
N THR A 88 -5.96 17.16 -23.25
CA THR A 88 -7.09 16.92 -24.17
C THR A 88 -8.11 18.07 -24.20
N ARG A 89 -8.16 18.92 -23.16
CA ARG A 89 -9.02 20.12 -23.13
C ARG A 89 -8.40 21.35 -23.79
N GLN A 90 -7.09 21.35 -24.01
CA GLN A 90 -6.36 22.48 -24.58
C GLN A 90 -6.07 22.34 -26.07
N GLY A 91 -6.19 21.13 -26.62
CA GLY A 91 -6.06 20.82 -28.05
C GLY A 91 -7.38 20.77 -28.79
#